data_AF-A0A925QFC0-F1
#
_entry.id   AF-A0A925QFC0-F1
#
_cell.length_a   1.000
_cell.length_b   1.000
_cell.length_c   1.000
_cell.angle_alpha   90.00
_cell.angle_beta   90.00
_cell.angle_gamma   90.00
#
_symmetry.space_group_name_H-M   'P 1'
#
loop_
_entity.id
_entity.type
_entity.pdbx_description
1 polymer ?
#
loop_
_entity_poly.entity_id
_entity_poly.type
_entity_poly.pdbx_seq_one_letter_code
_entity_poly.pdbx_strand_id
1 'polypeptide(L)'
;MRNLLLLSLLMISFFANAQVSKDSIYPGLLDHEKRELTFDSIDLKIIVQADLILSDSSKWHKQDDRVCEDDIANGKYSLFCALYQASKAVAGEYIHRRPAMQQVRFILEKYENGRVKEHRLMDWNNHPDTTFEEVKKVLRESITTVQQQLNKK
;
A
#
# COMPACT_ATOMS: atom_id res chain seq x y z
N MET A 1 -57.91 56.27 -26.42
CA MET A 1 -57.67 55.14 -25.50
C MET A 1 -56.17 54.88 -25.48
N ARG A 2 -55.55 55.12 -24.33
CA ARG A 2 -54.12 55.41 -24.17
C ARG A 2 -53.40 54.15 -23.68
N ASN A 3 -52.33 53.79 -24.39
CA ASN A 3 -51.20 52.92 -24.06
C ASN A 3 -51.20 52.19 -22.70
N LEU A 4 -50.88 50.89 -22.73
CA LEU A 4 -49.57 50.42 -22.26
C LEU A 4 -49.34 48.96 -22.68
N LEU A 5 -48.34 48.76 -23.54
CA LEU A 5 -47.67 47.47 -23.74
C LEU A 5 -46.96 47.10 -22.43
N LEU A 6 -47.25 45.93 -21.89
CA LEU A 6 -46.41 45.29 -20.88
C LEU A 6 -45.57 44.22 -21.58
N LEU A 7 -44.32 44.58 -21.89
CA LEU A 7 -43.26 43.63 -22.23
C LEU A 7 -43.01 42.75 -21.00
N SER A 8 -43.27 41.45 -21.10
CA SER A 8 -42.78 40.47 -20.14
C SER A 8 -41.28 40.23 -20.39
N LEU A 9 -40.47 40.76 -19.48
CA LEU A 9 -39.03 40.56 -19.45
C LEU A 9 -38.72 39.07 -19.20
N LEU A 10 -37.95 38.45 -20.10
CA LEU A 10 -37.26 37.19 -19.88
C LEU A 10 -36.31 37.33 -18.68
N MET A 11 -36.38 36.40 -17.73
CA MET A 11 -35.26 36.08 -16.84
C MET A 11 -35.01 34.58 -16.95
N ILE A 12 -34.21 34.20 -17.96
CA ILE A 12 -33.61 32.87 -18.01
C ILE A 12 -32.47 32.89 -17.01
N SER A 13 -32.69 32.28 -15.85
CA SER A 13 -31.66 32.06 -14.85
C SER A 13 -30.62 31.08 -15.41
N PHE A 14 -29.49 31.60 -15.89
CA PHE A 14 -28.30 30.80 -16.12
C PHE A 14 -27.76 30.36 -14.77
N PHE A 15 -28.09 29.13 -14.34
CA PHE A 15 -27.29 28.46 -13.34
C PHE A 15 -25.93 28.17 -13.97
N ALA A 16 -24.93 28.97 -13.59
CA ALA A 16 -23.54 28.61 -13.82
C ALA A 16 -23.25 27.34 -13.01
N ASN A 17 -23.28 26.19 -13.66
CA ASN A 17 -22.68 24.97 -13.11
C ASN A 17 -21.19 25.24 -12.95
N ALA A 18 -20.75 25.51 -11.72
CA ALA A 18 -19.34 25.40 -11.36
C ALA A 18 -18.97 23.91 -11.38
N GLN A 19 -18.69 23.38 -12.57
CA GLN A 19 -18.00 22.11 -12.69
C GLN A 19 -16.58 22.34 -12.18
N VAL A 20 -16.30 21.85 -10.97
CA VAL A 20 -14.94 21.67 -10.48
C VAL A 20 -14.22 20.80 -11.51
N SER A 21 -13.25 21.38 -12.19
CA SER A 21 -12.43 20.66 -13.17
C SER A 21 -11.67 19.54 -12.45
N LYS A 22 -11.58 18.39 -13.10
CA LYS A 22 -10.89 17.19 -12.59
C LYS A 22 -9.37 17.34 -12.48
N ASP A 23 -8.85 18.53 -12.77
CA ASP A 23 -7.42 18.81 -12.95
C ASP A 23 -6.88 19.78 -11.89
N SER A 24 -7.42 19.75 -10.67
CA SER A 24 -6.72 20.34 -9.51
C SER A 24 -5.56 19.44 -9.08
N ILE A 25 -4.54 19.35 -9.93
CA ILE A 25 -3.27 18.67 -9.67
C ILE A 25 -2.47 19.58 -8.74
N TYR A 26 -2.38 19.24 -7.46
CA TYR A 26 -1.32 19.74 -6.58
C TYR A 26 0.02 19.13 -7.04
N PRO A 27 0.97 19.90 -7.59
CA PRO A 27 2.17 19.38 -8.24
C PRO A 27 3.29 19.06 -7.25
N GLY A 28 2.97 18.45 -6.09
CA GLY A 28 3.91 18.29 -4.98
C GLY A 28 3.82 17.03 -4.13
N LEU A 29 3.02 16.00 -4.49
CA LEU A 29 2.77 14.86 -3.58
C LEU A 29 2.64 13.49 -4.27
N LEU A 30 3.27 13.31 -5.44
CA LEU A 30 3.40 12.00 -6.08
C LEU A 30 4.88 11.73 -6.36
N ASP A 31 5.62 11.24 -5.37
CA ASP A 31 6.76 10.39 -5.67
C ASP A 31 6.17 9.10 -6.27
N HIS A 32 6.07 9.07 -7.60
CA HIS A 32 5.42 7.99 -8.33
C HIS A 32 6.13 6.67 -8.01
N GLU A 33 5.49 5.81 -7.20
CA GLU A 33 5.99 4.47 -6.92
C GLU A 33 6.26 3.74 -8.24
N LYS A 34 7.52 3.44 -8.55
CA LYS A 34 7.90 2.69 -9.74
C LYS A 34 7.28 1.28 -9.66
N ARG A 35 6.27 1.04 -10.49
CA ARG A 35 5.55 -0.25 -10.56
C ARG A 35 6.34 -1.31 -11.31
N GLU A 36 7.21 -0.88 -12.23
CA GLU A 36 8.17 -1.77 -12.89
C GLU A 36 9.37 -2.00 -11.98
N LEU A 37 9.31 -3.08 -11.21
CA LEU A 37 10.39 -3.50 -10.31
C LEU A 37 11.35 -4.44 -11.05
N THR A 38 12.64 -4.21 -10.89
CA THR A 38 13.69 -5.18 -11.24
C THR A 38 14.18 -5.83 -9.96
N PHE A 39 14.05 -7.15 -9.87
CA PHE A 39 14.49 -7.91 -8.70
C PHE A 39 15.90 -8.49 -8.87
N ASP A 40 16.59 -8.62 -7.75
CA ASP A 40 17.76 -9.45 -7.57
C ASP A 40 17.48 -10.65 -6.64
N SER A 41 18.48 -11.50 -6.40
CA SER A 41 18.33 -12.66 -5.52
C SER A 41 18.17 -12.30 -4.04
N ILE A 42 18.59 -11.11 -3.62
CA ILE A 42 18.45 -10.63 -2.25
C ILE A 42 16.99 -10.25 -1.99
N ASP A 43 16.30 -9.66 -2.97
CA ASP A 43 14.88 -9.33 -2.83
C ASP A 43 14.03 -10.57 -2.54
N LEU A 44 14.28 -11.66 -3.26
CA LEU A 44 13.62 -12.94 -3.00
C LEU A 44 13.91 -13.45 -1.58
N LYS A 45 15.18 -13.45 -1.18
CA LYS A 45 15.61 -13.92 0.15
C LYS A 45 14.98 -13.12 1.28
N ILE A 46 14.79 -11.80 1.11
CA ILE A 46 14.12 -10.95 2.10
C ILE A 46 12.67 -11.38 2.29
N ILE A 47 11.90 -11.55 1.21
CA ILE A 47 10.49 -11.90 1.32
C ILE A 47 10.33 -13.33 1.89
N VAL A 48 11.20 -14.27 1.46
CA VAL A 48 11.25 -15.63 2.04
C VAL A 48 11.57 -15.58 3.54
N GLN A 49 12.56 -14.78 3.94
CA GLN A 49 12.93 -14.65 5.35
C GLN A 49 11.80 -14.02 6.18
N ALA A 50 11.07 -13.05 5.64
CA ALA A 50 9.90 -12.49 6.31
C ALA A 50 8.78 -13.53 6.47
N ASP A 51 8.57 -14.37 5.45
CA ASP A 51 7.62 -15.50 5.53
C ASP A 51 8.03 -16.52 6.61
N LEU A 52 9.34 -16.77 6.78
CA LEU A 52 9.86 -17.63 7.84
C LEU A 52 9.75 -17.01 9.24
N ILE A 53 9.98 -15.70 9.38
CA ILE A 53 9.79 -14.97 10.64
C ILE A 53 8.32 -15.08 11.09
N LEU A 54 7.39 -14.95 10.14
CA LEU A 54 5.97 -15.18 10.34
C LEU A 54 5.62 -16.66 10.10
N SER A 55 6.27 -17.57 10.83
CA SER A 55 6.10 -19.03 10.67
C SER A 55 4.68 -19.51 10.95
N ASP A 56 4.03 -18.90 11.94
CA ASP A 56 2.70 -19.25 12.43
C ASP A 56 2.03 -18.04 13.10
N SER A 57 0.74 -18.17 13.41
CA SER A 57 -0.07 -17.05 13.91
C SER A 57 0.38 -16.54 15.28
N SER A 58 1.13 -17.32 16.07
CA SER A 58 1.67 -16.86 17.36
C SER A 58 2.78 -15.82 17.17
N LYS A 59 3.44 -15.82 16.00
CA LYS A 59 4.50 -14.87 15.62
C LYS A 59 3.98 -13.55 15.07
N TRP A 60 2.67 -13.41 14.86
CA TRP A 60 2.09 -12.24 14.22
C TRP A 60 1.21 -11.43 15.17
N HIS A 61 1.18 -10.11 14.99
CA HIS A 61 0.23 -9.23 15.67
C HIS A 61 -0.22 -8.04 14.80
N LYS A 62 -1.26 -7.36 15.28
CA LYS A 62 -2.02 -6.30 14.57
C LYS A 62 -1.74 -4.90 15.11
N GLN A 63 -0.67 -4.74 15.87
CA GLN A 63 -0.34 -3.47 16.52
C GLN A 63 0.96 -2.92 15.92
N ASP A 64 1.01 -2.81 14.60
CA ASP A 64 2.13 -2.17 13.91
C ASP A 64 2.12 -0.66 14.18
N ASP A 65 3.12 -0.15 14.85
CA ASP A 65 3.39 1.28 14.99
C ASP A 65 4.64 1.71 14.17
N ARG A 66 5.20 0.76 13.42
CA ARG A 66 6.42 0.88 12.61
C ARG A 66 7.71 1.11 13.40
N VAL A 67 7.67 0.90 14.70
CA VAL A 67 8.83 0.70 15.58
C VAL A 67 8.99 -0.82 15.71
N CYS A 68 10.20 -1.35 15.52
CA CYS A 68 10.37 -2.81 15.40
C CYS A 68 11.21 -3.41 16.52
N GLU A 69 11.76 -2.58 17.40
CA GLU A 69 12.66 -2.98 18.47
C GLU A 69 11.97 -3.91 19.47
N ASP A 70 10.72 -3.63 19.84
CA ASP A 70 9.91 -4.45 20.73
C ASP A 70 9.39 -5.71 20.03
N ASP A 71 8.97 -5.62 18.76
CA ASP A 71 8.62 -6.78 17.94
C ASP A 71 9.77 -7.82 17.89
N ILE A 72 10.99 -7.31 17.63
CA ILE A 72 12.22 -8.11 17.60
C ILE A 72 12.51 -8.71 18.98
N ALA A 73 12.43 -7.91 20.05
CA ALA A 73 12.71 -8.37 21.40
C ALA A 73 11.72 -9.46 21.87
N ASN A 74 10.46 -9.34 21.47
CA ASN A 74 9.39 -10.27 21.86
C ASN A 74 9.25 -11.47 20.91
N GLY A 75 9.90 -11.43 19.74
CA GLY A 75 9.79 -12.47 18.73
C GLY A 75 8.38 -12.60 18.15
N LYS A 76 7.64 -11.49 18.10
CA LYS A 76 6.28 -11.38 17.57
C LYS A 76 6.21 -10.09 16.76
N TYR A 77 5.79 -10.18 15.50
CA TYR A 77 6.02 -9.14 14.50
C TYR A 77 4.75 -8.71 13.78
N SER A 78 4.68 -7.44 13.39
CA SER A 78 3.81 -6.99 12.30
C SER A 78 4.35 -7.46 10.94
N LEU A 79 3.54 -7.36 9.87
CA LEU A 79 4.04 -7.60 8.51
C LEU A 79 5.20 -6.65 8.15
N PHE A 80 5.11 -5.37 8.53
CA PHE A 80 6.18 -4.41 8.28
C PHE A 80 7.46 -4.78 9.02
N CYS A 81 7.37 -5.11 10.31
CA CYS A 81 8.54 -5.40 11.12
C CYS A 81 9.17 -6.76 10.79
N ALA A 82 8.40 -7.74 10.34
CA ALA A 82 8.94 -8.97 9.77
C ALA A 82 9.80 -8.69 8.52
N LEU A 83 9.33 -7.82 7.62
CA LEU A 83 10.09 -7.42 6.42
C LEU A 83 11.31 -6.55 6.76
N TYR A 84 11.19 -5.66 7.74
CA TYR A 84 12.29 -4.86 8.25
C TYR A 84 13.41 -5.76 8.80
N GLN A 85 13.05 -6.70 9.68
CA GLN A 85 14.00 -7.62 10.30
C GLN A 85 14.62 -8.57 9.26
N ALA A 86 13.82 -9.06 8.32
CA ALA A 86 14.31 -9.85 7.19
C ALA A 86 15.31 -9.06 6.33
N SER A 87 15.05 -7.78 6.06
CA SER A 87 15.96 -6.92 5.29
C SER A 87 17.30 -6.78 6.00
N LYS A 88 17.30 -6.48 7.30
CA LYS A 88 18.53 -6.40 8.10
C LYS A 88 19.28 -7.73 8.14
N ALA A 89 18.58 -8.85 8.31
CA ALA A 89 19.20 -10.16 8.39
C ALA A 89 19.86 -10.60 7.07
N VAL A 90 19.24 -10.28 5.93
CA VAL A 90 19.70 -10.75 4.61
C VAL A 90 20.66 -9.75 3.94
N ALA A 91 20.38 -8.45 4.06
CA ALA A 91 21.10 -7.40 3.34
C ALA A 91 21.96 -6.50 4.24
N GLY A 92 21.91 -6.69 5.56
CA GLY A 92 22.62 -5.85 6.55
C GLY A 92 21.94 -4.51 6.85
N GLU A 93 20.99 -4.09 6.03
CA GLU A 93 20.28 -2.81 6.19
C GLU A 93 18.82 -2.89 5.73
N TYR A 94 18.03 -1.91 6.18
CA TYR A 94 16.67 -1.69 5.71
C TYR A 94 16.65 -0.53 4.72
N ILE A 95 16.15 -0.78 3.50
CA ILE A 95 15.91 0.24 2.48
C ILE A 95 14.41 0.32 2.22
N HIS A 96 13.80 1.45 2.56
CA HIS A 96 12.34 1.63 2.57
C HIS A 96 11.66 1.28 1.24
N ARG A 97 12.28 1.65 0.11
CA ARG A 97 11.77 1.43 -1.25
C ARG A 97 12.51 0.32 -2.02
N ARG A 98 13.18 -0.60 -1.32
CA ARG A 98 13.77 -1.78 -1.97
C ARG A 98 12.68 -2.54 -2.75
N PRO A 99 12.99 -3.12 -3.93
CA PRO A 99 12.02 -3.89 -4.72
C PRO A 99 11.27 -4.95 -3.89
N ALA A 100 11.93 -5.66 -2.97
CA ALA A 100 11.25 -6.59 -2.04
C ALA A 100 10.08 -5.95 -1.27
N MET A 101 10.30 -4.76 -0.69
CA MET A 101 9.30 -4.04 0.10
C MET A 101 8.13 -3.57 -0.77
N GLN A 102 8.46 -3.02 -1.94
CA GLN A 102 7.49 -2.51 -2.89
C GLN A 102 6.63 -3.65 -3.46
N GLN A 103 7.23 -4.81 -3.73
CA GLN A 103 6.48 -5.96 -4.23
C GLN A 103 5.40 -6.43 -3.23
N VAL A 104 5.74 -6.53 -1.94
CA VAL A 104 4.75 -6.91 -0.93
C VAL A 104 3.63 -5.88 -0.83
N ARG A 105 3.98 -4.60 -0.88
CA ARG A 105 3.01 -3.50 -0.94
C ARG A 105 2.08 -3.65 -2.14
N PHE A 106 2.59 -3.97 -3.32
CA PHE A 106 1.78 -4.06 -4.54
C PHE A 106 0.88 -5.30 -4.57
N ILE A 107 1.35 -6.44 -4.05
CA ILE A 107 0.49 -7.63 -3.92
C ILE A 107 -0.64 -7.39 -2.92
N LEU A 108 -0.37 -6.69 -1.83
CA LEU A 108 -1.38 -6.35 -0.83
C LEU A 108 -2.56 -5.57 -1.42
N GLU A 109 -2.34 -4.71 -2.41
CA GLU A 109 -3.41 -3.89 -3.03
C GLU A 109 -4.56 -4.75 -3.58
N LYS A 110 -4.31 -6.02 -3.96
CA LYS A 110 -5.35 -6.97 -4.36
C LYS A 110 -6.34 -7.33 -3.23
N TYR A 111 -5.91 -7.15 -1.98
CA TYR A 111 -6.57 -7.56 -0.74
C TYR A 111 -6.92 -6.37 0.16
N GLU A 112 -6.61 -5.15 -0.28
CA GLU A 112 -6.75 -3.96 0.52
C GLU A 112 -8.20 -3.73 0.95
N ASN A 113 -9.16 -3.89 0.03
CA ASN A 113 -10.61 -3.82 0.30
C ASN A 113 -11.04 -2.61 1.17
N GLY A 114 -10.40 -1.44 0.98
CA GLY A 114 -10.68 -0.22 1.72
C GLY A 114 -10.10 -0.16 3.14
N ARG A 115 -9.23 -1.10 3.51
CA ARG A 115 -8.60 -1.19 4.84
C ARG A 115 -7.39 -0.26 5.00
N VAL A 116 -6.88 0.34 3.93
CA VAL A 116 -5.71 1.25 3.96
C VAL A 116 -6.19 2.69 3.86
N LYS A 117 -5.57 3.56 4.66
CA LYS A 117 -5.85 5.00 4.67
C LYS A 117 -4.63 5.81 4.24
N GLU A 118 -3.48 5.53 4.83
CA GLU A 118 -2.25 6.29 4.66
C GLU A 118 -1.01 5.40 4.51
N HIS A 119 -0.94 4.30 5.27
CA HIS A 119 0.25 3.47 5.38
C HIS A 119 -0.06 2.01 5.03
N ARG A 120 0.02 1.70 3.74
CA ARG A 120 -0.39 0.43 3.11
C ARG A 120 -0.13 -0.85 3.94
N LEU A 121 1.11 -1.06 4.41
CA LEU A 121 1.44 -2.26 5.21
C LEU A 121 0.86 -2.19 6.63
N MET A 122 0.99 -1.03 7.28
CA MET A 122 0.59 -0.82 8.67
C MET A 122 -0.93 -0.87 8.83
N ASP A 123 -1.65 -0.06 8.04
CA ASP A 123 -3.10 0.06 8.14
C ASP A 123 -3.78 -1.28 7.84
N TRP A 124 -3.35 -1.96 6.78
CA TRP A 124 -3.90 -3.25 6.43
C TRP A 124 -3.54 -4.32 7.47
N ASN A 125 -2.30 -4.37 7.98
CA ASN A 125 -1.93 -5.30 9.05
C ASN A 125 -2.81 -5.12 10.30
N ASN A 126 -3.01 -3.87 10.69
CA ASN A 126 -3.72 -3.49 11.91
C ASN A 126 -5.24 -3.57 11.79
N HIS A 127 -5.77 -3.60 10.57
CA HIS A 127 -7.21 -3.67 10.35
C HIS A 127 -7.81 -4.91 11.03
N PRO A 128 -8.95 -4.80 11.74
CA PRO A 128 -9.55 -5.93 12.47
C PRO A 128 -9.81 -7.16 11.59
N ASP A 129 -10.24 -6.92 10.35
CA ASP A 129 -10.60 -7.99 9.41
C ASP A 129 -9.41 -8.67 8.73
N THR A 130 -8.19 -8.16 8.88
CA THR A 130 -7.02 -8.82 8.27
C THR A 130 -6.72 -10.11 9.02
N THR A 131 -6.46 -11.21 8.31
CA THR A 131 -6.11 -12.48 8.97
C THR A 131 -4.65 -12.85 8.75
N PHE A 132 -4.13 -13.75 9.59
CA PHE A 132 -2.77 -14.27 9.41
C PHE A 132 -2.63 -15.00 8.07
N GLU A 133 -3.66 -15.71 7.65
CA GLU A 133 -3.71 -16.42 6.37
C GLU A 133 -3.60 -15.45 5.19
N GLU A 134 -4.27 -14.29 5.25
CA GLU A 134 -4.11 -13.24 4.24
C GLU A 134 -2.68 -12.70 4.21
N VAL A 135 -2.06 -12.46 5.36
CA VAL A 135 -0.64 -12.03 5.46
C VAL A 135 0.28 -13.04 4.79
N LYS A 136 0.12 -14.34 5.09
CA LYS A 136 0.89 -15.42 4.45
C LYS A 136 0.64 -15.51 2.96
N LYS A 137 -0.61 -15.31 2.52
CA LYS A 137 -0.97 -15.30 1.10
C LYS A 137 -0.24 -14.18 0.34
N VAL A 138 -0.23 -12.98 0.90
CA VAL A 138 0.48 -11.82 0.33
C VAL A 138 1.97 -12.10 0.19
N LEU A 139 2.63 -12.68 1.21
CA LEU A 139 4.04 -13.03 1.14
C LEU A 139 4.34 -14.10 0.10
N ARG A 140 3.54 -15.17 0.05
CA ARG A 140 3.71 -16.27 -0.91
C ARG A 140 3.51 -15.84 -2.37
N GLU A 141 2.51 -14.99 -2.63
CA GLU A 141 2.33 -14.41 -3.96
C GLU A 141 3.47 -13.48 -4.35
N SER A 142 4.01 -12.72 -3.39
CA SER A 142 5.18 -11.88 -3.61
C SER A 142 6.42 -12.71 -3.95
N ILE A 143 6.68 -13.80 -3.22
CA ILE A 143 7.75 -14.77 -3.51
C ILE A 143 7.59 -15.35 -4.91
N THR A 144 6.37 -15.78 -5.26
CA THR A 144 6.06 -16.36 -6.58
C THR A 144 6.34 -15.36 -7.70
N THR A 145 5.94 -14.09 -7.52
CA THR A 145 6.15 -13.03 -8.50
C THR A 145 7.64 -12.75 -8.74
N VAL A 146 8.41 -12.63 -7.65
CA VAL A 146 9.86 -12.39 -7.74
C VAL A 146 10.57 -13.58 -8.39
N GLN A 147 10.26 -14.81 -7.96
CA GLN A 147 10.86 -16.02 -8.51
C GLN A 147 10.60 -16.16 -10.02
N GLN A 148 9.38 -15.86 -10.47
CA GLN A 148 9.03 -15.90 -11.89
C GLN A 148 9.82 -14.88 -12.70
N GLN A 149 10.07 -13.68 -12.19
CA GLN A 149 10.90 -12.70 -12.89
C GLN A 149 12.37 -13.14 -12.96
N LEU A 150 12.91 -13.67 -11.85
CA LEU A 150 14.30 -14.12 -11.79
C LEU A 150 14.57 -15.32 -12.72
N ASN A 151 13.61 -16.22 -12.89
CA ASN A 151 13.74 -17.39 -13.78
C ASN A 151 13.59 -17.05 -15.28
N LYS A 152 13.14 -15.85 -15.62
CA LYS A 152 12.99 -15.39 -17.02
C LYS A 152 14.25 -14.68 -17.55
N LYS A 153 15.22 -14.42 -16.67
CA LYS A 153 16.54 -13.87 -17.02
C LYS A 153 17.47 -15.01 -17.42
#